data_AF-A0A416MP58-F1
#
_entry.id   AF-A0A416MP58-F1
#
_cell.length_a   1.000
_cell.length_b   1.000
_cell.length_c   1.000
_cell.angle_alpha   90.00
_cell.angle_beta   90.00
_cell.angle_gamma   90.00
#
_symmetry.space_group_name_H-M   'P 1'
#
loop_
_entity.id
_entity.type
_entity.pdbx_description
1 polymer ?
#
loop_
_entity_poly.entity_id
_entity_poly.type
_entity_poly.pdbx_seq_one_letter_code
_entity_poly.pdbx_strand_id
1 'polypeptide(L)'
;MSKSRKKKKDSFKIIYMILGIEMLVTVAVIGYFGYHYGSILLAGFKSAKASISSQTPVQDPGYPIDVDGQAPTNQVQADTEAVTEEVFKPTSAKLVAVGDNLMHRSCTLSAQKADGTYDFTKHFANMADIFKAADLAVISQDTVLGGMELGATSTETGIFNTAVELADGMADAGINVVLAANNHIMDEGSAGLNTMMSYFSTKYPNITLLGVNNSREAKDEPVYVETNNIKIAMINYSYGSNQTADLDASPYLLNQYDEDWLSDILKQAREEADFIIAFPFWGEQNSMDYTQEQERQAQFLADNGVDLIIGSYPHVVEPVKWITAENGDRTLVYYSLGNFQSIQNTVENMLGGQANVTISKEEDGTHISDYSLDFVVTHYEQRESSEYYDIVTTYPLADYTSDLAARHGMSVSGNEEFNLASLQGLSSQILSKCDLDESKEQDASKDELTDESTDGEN
;
A
#
# COMPACT_ATOMS: atom_id res chain seq x y z
N MET A 1 49.18 -27.86 38.85
CA MET A 1 48.30 -26.83 38.27
C MET A 1 48.83 -26.12 37.00
N SER A 2 50.02 -26.41 36.44
CA SER A 2 50.55 -25.63 35.29
C SER A 2 50.22 -26.17 33.88
N LYS A 3 49.89 -27.46 33.69
CA LYS A 3 49.59 -28.03 32.36
C LYS A 3 48.21 -27.66 31.81
N SER A 4 47.21 -27.45 32.67
CA SER A 4 45.83 -27.10 32.26
C SER A 4 45.68 -25.65 31.78
N ARG A 5 46.40 -24.70 32.39
CA ARG A 5 46.41 -23.29 31.96
C ARG A 5 47.12 -23.08 30.61
N LYS A 6 48.11 -23.91 30.27
CA LYS A 6 48.82 -23.81 28.99
C LYS A 6 47.94 -24.25 27.81
N LYS A 7 47.19 -25.37 27.94
CA LYS A 7 46.22 -25.82 26.94
C LYS A 7 45.12 -24.80 26.64
N LYS A 8 44.53 -24.15 27.65
CA LYS A 8 43.52 -23.11 27.42
C LYS A 8 44.07 -21.89 26.68
N LYS A 9 45.31 -21.48 26.95
CA LYS A 9 45.93 -20.31 26.31
C LYS A 9 46.26 -20.57 24.83
N ASP A 10 46.58 -21.81 24.48
CA ASP A 10 46.85 -22.21 23.10
C ASP A 10 45.54 -22.35 22.29
N SER A 11 44.44 -22.81 22.91
CA SER A 11 43.10 -22.86 22.27
C SER A 11 42.55 -21.47 21.93
N PHE A 12 42.74 -20.47 22.80
CA PHE A 12 42.30 -19.10 22.50
C PHE A 12 43.06 -18.48 21.33
N LYS A 13 44.37 -18.74 21.20
CA LYS A 13 45.16 -18.26 20.07
C LYS A 13 44.69 -18.82 18.73
N ILE A 14 44.26 -20.07 18.71
CA ILE A 14 43.73 -20.72 17.49
C ILE A 14 42.40 -20.07 17.08
N ILE A 15 41.51 -19.79 18.04
CA ILE A 15 40.21 -19.13 17.76
C ILE A 15 40.42 -17.73 17.19
N TYR A 16 41.29 -16.91 17.79
CA TYR A 16 41.58 -15.56 17.26
C TYR A 16 42.26 -15.59 15.89
N MET A 17 43.06 -16.62 15.61
CA MET A 17 43.68 -16.80 14.30
C MET A 17 42.63 -17.16 13.24
N ILE A 18 41.65 -18.01 13.57
CA ILE A 18 40.55 -18.36 12.65
C ILE A 18 39.67 -17.13 12.37
N LEU A 19 39.26 -16.40 13.41
CA LEU A 19 38.46 -15.17 13.26
C LEU A 19 39.20 -14.09 12.45
N GLY A 20 40.52 -13.97 12.63
CA GLY A 20 41.33 -13.04 11.84
C GLY A 20 41.43 -13.43 10.36
N ILE A 21 41.48 -14.72 10.05
CA ILE A 21 41.48 -15.21 8.66
C ILE A 21 40.12 -14.99 8.01
N GLU A 22 39.01 -15.27 8.71
CA GLU A 22 37.66 -15.02 8.18
C GLU A 22 37.44 -13.54 7.88
N MET A 23 37.83 -12.64 8.79
CA MET A 23 37.74 -11.20 8.56
C MET A 23 38.56 -10.75 7.35
N LEU A 24 39.77 -11.29 7.15
CA LEU A 24 40.61 -10.96 5.98
C LEU A 24 39.99 -11.48 4.67
N VAL A 25 39.37 -12.66 4.68
CA VAL A 25 38.66 -13.20 3.52
C VAL A 25 37.44 -12.34 3.18
N THR A 26 36.64 -11.93 4.18
CA THR A 26 35.49 -11.04 3.97
C THR A 26 35.89 -9.70 3.38
N VAL A 27 36.96 -9.07 3.89
CA VAL A 27 37.48 -7.81 3.34
C VAL A 27 38.00 -7.98 1.92
N ALA A 28 38.67 -9.10 1.61
CA ALA A 28 39.15 -9.39 0.26
C ALA A 28 37.99 -9.62 -0.73
N VAL A 29 36.93 -10.30 -0.30
CA VAL A 29 35.72 -10.55 -1.10
C VAL A 29 34.98 -9.23 -1.38
N ILE A 30 34.77 -8.40 -0.36
CA ILE A 30 34.15 -7.07 -0.53
C ILE A 30 35.00 -6.19 -1.45
N GLY A 31 36.32 -6.19 -1.30
CA GLY A 31 37.23 -5.44 -2.17
C GLY A 31 37.21 -5.93 -3.63
N TYR A 32 37.13 -7.25 -3.85
CA TYR A 32 37.03 -7.85 -5.17
C TYR A 32 35.72 -7.48 -5.87
N PHE A 33 34.58 -7.61 -5.17
CA PHE A 33 33.29 -7.22 -5.71
C PHE A 33 33.18 -5.71 -5.92
N GLY A 34 33.66 -4.89 -4.98
CA GLY A 34 33.70 -3.43 -5.14
C GLY A 34 34.53 -2.98 -6.35
N TYR A 35 35.68 -3.62 -6.61
CA TYR A 35 36.51 -3.34 -7.78
C TYR A 35 35.84 -3.78 -9.09
N HIS A 36 35.19 -4.94 -9.13
CA HIS A 36 34.51 -5.44 -10.34
C HIS A 36 33.20 -4.69 -10.64
N TYR A 37 32.38 -4.37 -9.64
CA TYR A 37 31.17 -3.57 -9.86
C TYR A 37 31.50 -2.11 -10.18
N GLY A 38 32.53 -1.53 -9.54
CA GLY A 38 33.00 -0.18 -9.86
C GLY A 38 33.56 -0.04 -11.28
N SER A 39 34.21 -1.08 -11.81
CA SER A 39 34.73 -1.08 -13.19
C SER A 39 33.64 -1.28 -14.25
N ILE A 40 32.56 -2.01 -13.94
CA ILE A 40 31.37 -2.12 -14.80
C ILE A 40 30.62 -0.78 -14.88
N LEU A 41 30.44 -0.08 -13.74
CA LEU A 41 29.83 1.25 -13.70
C LEU A 41 30.65 2.29 -14.45
N LEU A 42 31.99 2.28 -14.31
CA LEU A 42 32.86 3.20 -15.06
C LEU A 42 32.84 2.93 -16.58
N ALA A 43 32.70 1.67 -17.00
CA ALA A 43 32.57 1.31 -18.41
C ALA A 43 31.23 1.77 -18.99
N GLY A 44 30.13 1.64 -18.24
CA GLY A 44 28.81 2.17 -18.60
C GLY A 44 28.82 3.69 -18.78
N PHE A 45 29.44 4.43 -17.85
CA PHE A 45 29.57 5.88 -17.95
C PHE A 45 30.43 6.35 -19.13
N LYS A 46 31.52 5.64 -19.47
CA LYS A 46 32.34 5.95 -20.64
C LYS A 46 31.58 5.68 -21.95
N SER A 47 30.76 4.64 -22.01
CA SER A 47 29.93 4.31 -23.18
C SER A 47 28.82 5.35 -23.41
N ALA A 48 28.14 5.78 -22.35
CA ALA A 48 27.14 6.85 -22.41
C ALA A 48 27.74 8.19 -22.86
N LYS A 49 28.95 8.53 -22.39
CA LYS A 49 29.64 9.77 -22.79
C LYS A 49 30.18 9.73 -24.24
N ALA A 50 30.52 8.54 -24.76
CA ALA A 50 30.91 8.37 -26.16
C ALA A 50 29.71 8.46 -27.11
N SER A 51 28.53 8.01 -26.68
CA SER A 51 27.28 8.14 -27.46
C SER A 51 26.81 9.59 -27.62
N ILE A 52 27.12 10.46 -26.65
CA ILE A 52 26.72 11.88 -26.68
C ILE A 52 27.72 12.75 -27.48
N SER A 53 28.92 12.24 -27.79
CA SER A 53 30.02 13.02 -28.40
C SER A 53 30.27 12.74 -29.90
N SER A 54 29.38 12.01 -30.59
CA SER A 54 29.56 11.70 -32.03
C SER A 54 28.49 12.34 -32.92
N GLN A 55 28.39 13.68 -32.88
CA GLN A 55 27.99 14.43 -34.06
C GLN A 55 29.25 15.03 -34.69
N THR A 56 29.60 14.53 -35.86
CA THR A 56 30.77 14.93 -36.65
C THR A 56 30.50 16.31 -37.29
N PRO A 57 31.49 17.22 -37.39
CA PRO A 57 31.30 18.50 -38.04
C PRO A 57 31.27 18.33 -39.56
N VAL A 58 30.22 18.85 -40.20
CA VAL A 58 30.12 18.89 -41.66
C VAL A 58 31.22 19.80 -42.21
N GLN A 59 32.05 19.23 -43.07
CA GLN A 59 33.06 19.93 -43.84
C GLN A 59 32.42 20.80 -44.92
N ASP A 60 32.88 22.04 -44.98
CA ASP A 60 32.68 23.03 -46.04
C ASP A 60 33.28 22.54 -47.39
N PRO A 61 32.49 22.38 -48.47
CA PRO A 61 33.01 22.33 -49.82
C PRO A 61 32.88 23.72 -50.46
N GLY A 62 34.04 24.29 -50.79
CA GLY A 62 34.18 25.62 -51.35
C GLY A 62 33.37 25.88 -52.63
N TYR A 63 33.02 27.15 -52.75
CA TYR A 63 32.30 27.76 -53.87
C TYR A 63 33.20 27.92 -55.10
N PRO A 64 32.78 27.55 -56.32
CA PRO A 64 33.21 28.21 -57.54
C PRO A 64 32.24 29.34 -57.89
N ILE A 65 32.82 30.51 -58.13
CA ILE A 65 32.17 31.70 -58.67
C ILE A 65 31.66 31.38 -60.06
N ASP A 66 30.37 31.59 -60.32
CA ASP A 66 29.89 31.85 -61.67
C ASP A 66 28.84 32.95 -61.70
N VAL A 67 28.99 33.77 -62.73
CA VAL A 67 28.42 35.09 -62.90
C VAL A 67 27.22 34.94 -63.83
N ASP A 68 26.00 35.11 -63.33
CA ASP A 68 24.94 35.72 -64.14
C ASP A 68 23.75 36.18 -63.30
N GLY A 69 23.24 37.36 -63.66
CA GLY A 69 22.25 38.09 -62.89
C GLY A 69 20.82 37.56 -63.06
N GLN A 70 20.13 37.41 -61.94
CA GLN A 70 18.72 37.78 -61.77
C GLN A 70 18.37 37.63 -60.28
N ALA A 71 17.81 38.69 -59.69
CA ALA A 71 17.41 38.70 -58.29
C ALA A 71 16.24 37.72 -58.07
N PRO A 72 16.36 36.73 -57.17
CA PRO A 72 15.20 36.01 -56.69
C PRO A 72 14.54 36.83 -55.58
N THR A 73 13.26 37.15 -55.77
CA THR A 73 12.37 37.62 -54.71
C THR A 73 12.31 36.55 -53.61
N ASN A 74 12.93 36.82 -52.46
CA ASN A 74 12.73 36.03 -51.24
C ASN A 74 11.26 36.21 -50.78
N GLN A 75 10.39 35.28 -51.17
CA GLN A 75 9.23 34.98 -50.34
C GLN A 75 9.72 34.11 -49.20
N VAL A 76 9.85 34.70 -48.02
CA VAL A 76 9.96 33.95 -46.77
C VAL A 76 8.59 33.31 -46.57
N GLN A 77 8.46 32.06 -47.00
CA GLN A 77 7.37 31.21 -46.57
C GLN A 77 7.66 30.89 -45.10
N ALA A 78 6.96 31.58 -44.21
CA ALA A 78 6.92 31.19 -42.82
C ALA A 78 6.26 29.82 -42.79
N ASP A 79 7.06 28.76 -42.60
CA ASP A 79 6.54 27.50 -42.07
C ASP A 79 6.08 27.80 -40.65
N THR A 80 4.83 28.21 -40.54
CA THR A 80 4.08 28.11 -39.30
C THR A 80 3.94 26.62 -39.05
N GLU A 81 4.89 26.02 -38.32
CA GLU A 81 4.62 24.78 -37.61
C GLU A 81 3.39 25.06 -36.76
N ALA A 82 2.25 24.51 -37.18
CA ALA A 82 1.05 24.52 -36.38
C ALA A 82 1.41 23.79 -35.09
N VAL A 83 1.57 24.55 -34.01
CA VAL A 83 1.54 24.02 -32.65
C VAL A 83 0.15 23.43 -32.53
N THR A 84 0.02 22.13 -32.77
CA THR A 84 -1.15 21.38 -32.35
C THR A 84 -1.12 21.45 -30.83
N GLU A 85 -1.96 22.31 -30.26
CA GLU A 85 -2.26 22.24 -28.83
C GLU A 85 -2.62 20.78 -28.52
N GLU A 86 -1.82 20.14 -27.67
CA GLU A 86 -2.19 18.82 -27.17
C GLU A 86 -3.47 18.99 -26.37
N VAL A 87 -4.58 18.54 -26.97
CA VAL A 87 -5.87 18.49 -26.30
C VAL A 87 -5.72 17.55 -25.11
N PHE A 88 -5.95 18.06 -23.91
CA PHE A 88 -5.94 17.27 -22.69
C PHE A 88 -6.93 16.10 -22.82
N LYS A 89 -6.49 14.90 -22.41
CA LYS A 89 -7.32 13.69 -22.44
C LYS A 89 -7.63 13.27 -21.01
N PRO A 90 -8.91 13.30 -20.60
CA PRO A 90 -9.34 12.77 -19.32
C PRO A 90 -8.86 11.34 -19.09
N THR A 91 -8.46 11.06 -17.86
CA THR A 91 -8.00 9.73 -17.43
C THR A 91 -8.59 9.39 -16.08
N SER A 92 -8.71 8.10 -15.78
CA SER A 92 -9.26 7.62 -14.51
C SER A 92 -8.50 6.40 -14.00
N ALA A 93 -8.42 6.25 -12.68
CA ALA A 93 -7.90 5.09 -12.00
C ALA A 93 -8.90 4.53 -10.99
N LYS A 94 -9.06 3.21 -10.96
CA LYS A 94 -9.91 2.50 -10.01
C LYS A 94 -9.09 2.01 -8.83
N LEU A 95 -9.51 2.41 -7.64
CA LEU A 95 -8.98 1.93 -6.38
C LEU A 95 -10.00 1.02 -5.70
N VAL A 96 -9.53 -0.14 -5.25
CA VAL A 96 -10.23 -1.00 -4.29
C VAL A 96 -9.36 -1.12 -3.05
N ALA A 97 -9.91 -0.86 -1.87
CA ALA A 97 -9.23 -1.08 -0.60
C ALA A 97 -10.05 -1.98 0.33
N VAL A 98 -9.36 -2.85 1.04
CA VAL A 98 -9.93 -3.70 2.10
C VAL A 98 -9.17 -3.51 3.41
N GLY A 99 -9.85 -3.78 4.52
CA GLY A 99 -9.32 -3.53 5.85
C GLY A 99 -8.34 -4.58 6.38
N ASP A 100 -8.39 -4.81 7.68
CA ASP A 100 -7.34 -5.44 8.49
C ASP A 100 -7.18 -6.93 8.15
N ASN A 101 -5.99 -7.28 7.70
CA ASN A 101 -5.56 -8.66 7.47
C ASN A 101 -4.86 -9.20 8.73
N LEU A 102 -5.64 -9.32 9.80
CA LEU A 102 -5.19 -9.71 11.13
C LEU A 102 -5.04 -11.23 11.25
N MET A 103 -3.86 -11.70 10.85
CA MET A 103 -3.49 -13.11 10.76
C MET A 103 -3.23 -13.74 12.14
N HIS A 104 -4.31 -14.15 12.78
CA HIS A 104 -4.25 -15.04 13.93
C HIS A 104 -3.66 -16.40 13.54
N ARG A 105 -3.22 -17.17 14.54
CA ARG A 105 -2.55 -18.45 14.35
C ARG A 105 -3.28 -19.40 13.40
N SER A 106 -4.60 -19.54 13.57
CA SER A 106 -5.40 -20.42 12.72
C SER A 106 -5.49 -19.95 11.26
N CYS A 107 -5.42 -18.65 10.99
CA CYS A 107 -5.33 -18.14 9.62
C CYS A 107 -4.06 -18.65 8.96
N THR A 108 -2.90 -18.40 9.58
CA THR A 108 -1.60 -18.83 9.07
C THR A 108 -1.53 -20.34 8.87
N LEU A 109 -2.01 -21.13 9.84
CA LEU A 109 -1.94 -22.58 9.77
C LEU A 109 -2.91 -23.19 8.75
N SER A 110 -4.02 -22.51 8.42
CA SER A 110 -4.94 -22.96 7.35
C SER A 110 -4.31 -22.95 5.95
N ALA A 111 -3.24 -22.17 5.77
CA ALA A 111 -2.43 -22.13 4.54
C ALA A 111 -1.32 -23.20 4.51
N GLN A 112 -1.08 -23.94 5.61
CA GLN A 112 0.03 -24.90 5.67
C GLN A 112 -0.26 -26.15 4.81
N LYS A 113 0.65 -26.46 3.90
CA LYS A 113 0.63 -27.69 3.09
C LYS A 113 1.25 -28.86 3.84
N ALA A 114 0.99 -30.08 3.35
CA ALA A 114 1.51 -31.31 3.95
C ALA A 114 3.06 -31.40 3.99
N ASP A 115 3.76 -30.64 3.15
CA ASP A 115 5.23 -30.56 3.13
C ASP A 115 5.80 -29.50 4.10
N GLY A 116 4.93 -28.80 4.84
CA GLY A 116 5.29 -27.76 5.81
C GLY A 116 5.42 -26.35 5.22
N THR A 117 5.37 -26.20 3.89
CA THR A 117 5.34 -24.88 3.23
C THR A 117 3.94 -24.29 3.23
N TYR A 118 3.81 -22.99 2.94
CA TYR A 118 2.54 -22.28 3.02
C TYR A 118 2.01 -21.87 1.63
N ASP A 119 0.70 -21.89 1.46
CA ASP A 119 -0.02 -21.46 0.25
C ASP A 119 -1.30 -20.72 0.64
N PHE A 120 -1.29 -19.40 0.46
CA PHE A 120 -2.38 -18.51 0.81
C PHE A 120 -3.35 -18.25 -0.35
N THR A 121 -3.23 -18.94 -1.50
CA THR A 121 -4.09 -18.69 -2.67
C THR A 121 -5.59 -18.74 -2.31
N LYS A 122 -5.98 -19.68 -1.44
CA LYS A 122 -7.39 -19.83 -1.01
C LYS A 122 -7.90 -18.70 -0.13
N HIS A 123 -7.02 -17.98 0.55
CA HIS A 123 -7.41 -16.87 1.42
C HIS A 123 -8.05 -15.73 0.62
N PHE A 124 -7.54 -15.50 -0.59
CA PHE A 124 -7.96 -14.39 -1.44
C PHE A 124 -8.82 -14.80 -2.63
N ALA A 125 -9.08 -16.11 -2.81
CA ALA A 125 -9.66 -16.66 -4.04
C ALA A 125 -10.98 -16.00 -4.47
N ASN A 126 -11.89 -15.69 -3.53
CA ASN A 126 -13.18 -15.09 -3.88
C ASN A 126 -13.14 -13.57 -4.07
N MET A 127 -11.99 -12.93 -3.78
CA MET A 127 -11.78 -11.49 -3.94
C MET A 127 -10.81 -11.19 -5.10
N ALA A 128 -10.09 -12.19 -5.61
CA ALA A 128 -9.03 -12.02 -6.59
C ALA A 128 -9.50 -11.33 -7.89
N ASP A 129 -10.71 -11.64 -8.37
CA ASP A 129 -11.24 -11.01 -9.60
C ASP A 129 -11.55 -9.52 -9.38
N ILE A 130 -11.99 -9.14 -8.18
CA ILE A 130 -12.24 -7.73 -7.80
C ILE A 130 -10.90 -6.98 -7.75
N PHE A 131 -9.90 -7.53 -7.08
CA PHE A 131 -8.58 -6.91 -6.98
C PHE A 131 -7.89 -6.77 -8.34
N LYS A 132 -7.94 -7.80 -9.19
CA LYS A 132 -7.34 -7.77 -10.54
C LYS A 132 -8.00 -6.80 -11.51
N ALA A 133 -9.25 -6.39 -11.22
CA ALA A 133 -9.97 -5.41 -12.03
C ALA A 133 -9.65 -3.96 -11.64
N ALA A 134 -8.99 -3.73 -10.50
CA ALA A 134 -8.59 -2.41 -10.03
C ALA A 134 -7.19 -2.03 -10.53
N ASP A 135 -6.95 -0.73 -10.71
CA ASP A 135 -5.61 -0.19 -10.96
C ASP A 135 -4.78 -0.18 -9.67
N LEU A 136 -5.44 0.07 -8.54
CA LEU A 136 -4.87 0.04 -7.19
C LEU A 136 -5.70 -0.89 -6.31
N ALA A 137 -5.10 -1.99 -5.86
CA ALA A 137 -5.70 -2.93 -4.91
C ALA A 137 -4.91 -2.88 -3.60
N VAL A 138 -5.55 -2.30 -2.58
CA VAL A 138 -4.95 -1.96 -1.28
C VAL A 138 -5.42 -2.90 -0.19
N ILE A 139 -4.52 -3.36 0.67
CA ILE A 139 -4.83 -4.14 1.87
C ILE A 139 -4.10 -3.59 3.10
N SER A 140 -4.79 -3.54 4.24
CA SER A 140 -4.13 -3.29 5.52
C SER A 140 -3.56 -4.58 6.09
N GLN A 141 -2.23 -4.74 6.11
CA GLN A 141 -1.58 -5.95 6.59
C GLN A 141 -1.23 -5.81 8.07
N ASP A 142 -2.11 -6.29 8.93
CA ASP A 142 -2.09 -6.05 10.38
C ASP A 142 -1.28 -7.09 11.19
N THR A 143 -0.27 -7.68 10.56
CA THR A 143 0.74 -8.54 11.21
C THR A 143 2.04 -8.45 10.43
N VAL A 144 3.17 -8.61 11.11
CA VAL A 144 4.47 -8.74 10.44
C VAL A 144 4.60 -10.09 9.72
N LEU A 145 5.22 -10.07 8.53
CA LEU A 145 5.58 -11.26 7.76
C LEU A 145 7.04 -11.64 8.07
N GLY A 146 7.29 -12.02 9.33
CA GLY A 146 8.62 -12.37 9.82
C GLY A 146 9.09 -13.76 9.41
N GLY A 147 8.19 -14.59 8.88
CA GLY A 147 8.48 -15.97 8.48
C GLY A 147 8.42 -16.95 9.64
N MET A 148 8.16 -18.22 9.32
CA MET A 148 7.79 -19.22 10.31
C MET A 148 8.95 -19.75 11.17
N GLU A 149 10.19 -19.40 10.83
CA GLU A 149 11.37 -19.66 11.66
C GLU A 149 11.35 -18.87 12.98
N LEU A 150 10.61 -17.75 13.02
CA LEU A 150 10.37 -16.96 14.23
C LEU A 150 9.14 -17.45 15.02
N GLY A 151 8.38 -18.41 14.49
CA GLY A 151 7.14 -18.92 15.06
C GLY A 151 5.89 -18.29 14.46
N ALA A 152 4.72 -18.89 14.70
CA ALA A 152 3.45 -18.30 14.29
C ALA A 152 2.93 -17.34 15.37
N THR A 153 1.94 -16.51 15.03
CA THR A 153 1.12 -15.78 16.00
C THR A 153 0.78 -16.63 17.22
N SER A 154 1.02 -16.08 18.41
CA SER A 154 0.88 -16.75 19.69
C SER A 154 -0.11 -16.00 20.57
N THR A 155 -1.25 -16.63 20.84
CA THR A 155 -2.28 -16.09 21.73
C THR A 155 -1.81 -16.00 23.19
N GLU A 156 -0.82 -16.80 23.58
CA GLU A 156 -0.28 -16.80 24.96
C GLU A 156 0.62 -15.59 25.22
N THR A 157 1.39 -15.18 24.22
CA THR A 157 2.33 -14.05 24.33
C THR A 157 1.78 -12.76 23.77
N GLY A 158 0.71 -12.82 22.96
CA GLY A 158 0.17 -11.67 22.24
C GLY A 158 1.07 -11.19 21.09
N ILE A 159 2.05 -12.00 20.68
CA ILE A 159 2.97 -11.71 19.57
C ILE A 159 2.36 -12.25 18.29
N PHE A 160 2.19 -11.40 17.29
CA PHE A 160 1.69 -11.73 15.97
C PHE A 160 2.83 -11.89 14.98
N ASN A 161 2.80 -13.00 14.24
CA ASN A 161 3.74 -13.26 13.16
C ASN A 161 3.13 -14.19 12.12
N THR A 162 3.41 -13.91 10.85
CA THR A 162 2.87 -14.65 9.71
C THR A 162 3.97 -15.13 8.77
N ALA A 163 3.67 -16.21 8.05
CA ALA A 163 4.52 -16.73 6.99
C ALA A 163 4.74 -15.66 5.89
N VAL A 164 5.94 -15.61 5.32
CA VAL A 164 6.27 -14.67 4.23
C VAL A 164 5.47 -14.95 2.96
N GLU A 165 5.08 -16.21 2.76
CA GLU A 165 4.27 -16.67 1.64
C GLU A 165 2.87 -16.05 1.61
N LEU A 166 2.43 -15.36 2.67
CA LEU A 166 1.22 -14.54 2.59
C LEU A 166 1.34 -13.45 1.51
N ALA A 167 2.54 -12.88 1.33
CA ALA A 167 2.81 -11.94 0.25
C ALA A 167 2.61 -12.58 -1.14
N ASP A 168 2.84 -13.88 -1.27
CA ASP A 168 2.58 -14.60 -2.52
C ASP A 168 1.08 -14.64 -2.82
N GLY A 169 0.26 -14.98 -1.81
CA GLY A 169 -1.19 -14.98 -1.94
C GLY A 169 -1.76 -13.61 -2.30
N MET A 170 -1.22 -12.55 -1.69
CA MET A 170 -1.57 -11.16 -2.03
C MET A 170 -1.26 -10.83 -3.49
N ALA A 171 -0.02 -11.11 -3.92
CA ALA A 171 0.43 -10.84 -5.28
C ALA A 171 -0.40 -11.61 -6.32
N ASP A 172 -0.64 -12.90 -6.09
CA ASP A 172 -1.43 -13.76 -6.98
C ASP A 172 -2.89 -13.34 -7.07
N ALA A 173 -3.41 -12.72 -6.00
CA ALA A 173 -4.75 -12.15 -5.96
C ALA A 173 -4.86 -10.80 -6.69
N GLY A 174 -3.74 -10.15 -7.01
CA GLY A 174 -3.72 -8.84 -7.69
C GLY A 174 -3.55 -7.64 -6.76
N ILE A 175 -3.26 -7.86 -5.47
CA ILE A 175 -2.93 -6.77 -4.54
C ILE A 175 -1.60 -6.15 -4.95
N ASN A 176 -1.57 -4.81 -5.03
CA ASN A 176 -0.39 -4.06 -5.44
C ASN A 176 -0.02 -2.91 -4.49
N VAL A 177 -0.80 -2.69 -3.42
CA VAL A 177 -0.44 -1.79 -2.31
C VAL A 177 -0.69 -2.49 -0.97
N VAL A 178 0.32 -2.53 -0.10
CA VAL A 178 0.27 -3.16 1.23
C VAL A 178 0.59 -2.12 2.29
N LEU A 179 -0.32 -1.92 3.23
CA LEU A 179 -0.15 -1.00 4.36
C LEU A 179 0.43 -1.77 5.54
N ALA A 180 1.61 -1.39 6.02
CA ALA A 180 2.32 -2.10 7.08
C ALA A 180 2.53 -1.27 8.35
N ALA A 181 2.18 0.02 8.37
CA ALA A 181 2.16 0.76 9.62
C ALA A 181 0.97 0.33 10.47
N ASN A 182 1.24 -0.48 11.50
CA ASN A 182 0.27 -0.95 12.47
C ASN A 182 0.96 -1.23 13.81
N ASN A 183 0.19 -1.61 14.82
CA ASN A 183 0.70 -1.87 16.15
C ASN A 183 1.44 -3.21 16.31
N HIS A 184 1.23 -4.16 15.39
CA HIS A 184 1.85 -5.49 15.40
C HIS A 184 3.11 -5.60 14.53
N ILE A 185 3.50 -4.53 13.82
CA ILE A 185 4.58 -4.58 12.82
C ILE A 185 5.96 -4.89 13.42
N MET A 186 6.16 -4.56 14.70
CA MET A 186 7.40 -4.83 15.43
C MET A 186 7.31 -6.02 16.39
N ASP A 187 6.27 -6.85 16.31
CA ASP A 187 6.08 -7.98 17.24
C ASP A 187 7.26 -8.97 17.22
N GLU A 188 7.90 -9.14 16.06
CA GLU A 188 9.14 -9.92 15.88
C GLU A 188 10.40 -9.04 15.78
N GLY A 189 10.29 -7.79 16.24
CA GLY A 189 11.33 -6.76 16.15
C GLY A 189 11.78 -6.46 14.72
N SER A 190 12.93 -5.81 14.62
CA SER A 190 13.57 -5.47 13.35
C SER A 190 13.95 -6.71 12.52
N ALA A 191 14.14 -7.88 13.15
CA ALA A 191 14.41 -9.12 12.42
C ALA A 191 13.20 -9.55 11.56
N GLY A 192 12.00 -9.55 12.14
CA GLY A 192 10.76 -9.85 11.41
C GLY A 192 10.47 -8.80 10.34
N LEU A 193 10.56 -7.51 10.70
CA LEU A 193 10.31 -6.41 9.76
C LEU A 193 11.29 -6.43 8.58
N ASN A 194 12.59 -6.63 8.82
CA ASN A 194 13.59 -6.74 7.74
C ASN A 194 13.32 -7.95 6.84
N THR A 195 12.81 -9.05 7.39
CA THR A 195 12.41 -10.23 6.60
C THR A 195 11.26 -9.87 5.66
N MET A 196 10.21 -9.23 6.16
CA MET A 196 9.08 -8.75 5.37
C MET A 196 9.52 -7.79 4.26
N MET A 197 10.27 -6.73 4.59
CA MET A 197 10.74 -5.75 3.61
C MET A 197 11.65 -6.37 2.54
N SER A 198 12.55 -7.28 2.94
CA SER A 198 13.40 -8.02 2.01
C SER A 198 12.57 -8.91 1.07
N TYR A 199 11.54 -9.56 1.59
CA TYR A 199 10.69 -10.44 0.78
C TYR A 199 9.93 -9.66 -0.31
N PHE A 200 9.28 -8.55 0.05
CA PHE A 200 8.62 -7.67 -0.92
C PHE A 200 9.60 -7.09 -1.93
N SER A 201 10.69 -6.47 -1.47
CA SER A 201 11.65 -5.80 -2.38
C SER A 201 12.35 -6.76 -3.35
N THR A 202 12.54 -8.03 -2.97
CA THR A 202 13.23 -9.01 -3.84
C THR A 202 12.29 -9.78 -4.75
N LYS A 203 11.08 -10.14 -4.29
CA LYS A 203 10.16 -10.99 -5.05
C LYS A 203 9.04 -10.21 -5.74
N TYR A 204 8.62 -9.11 -5.14
CA TYR A 204 7.48 -8.30 -5.57
C TYR A 204 7.81 -6.80 -5.60
N PRO A 205 8.85 -6.36 -6.34
CA PRO A 205 9.26 -4.96 -6.37
C PRO A 205 8.20 -3.99 -6.92
N ASN A 206 7.14 -4.52 -7.55
CA ASN A 206 6.00 -3.74 -8.05
C ASN A 206 4.84 -3.63 -7.05
N ILE A 207 4.93 -4.28 -5.89
CA ILE A 207 3.98 -4.07 -4.79
C ILE A 207 4.53 -2.95 -3.91
N THR A 208 3.74 -1.90 -3.76
CA THR A 208 4.09 -0.77 -2.91
C THR A 208 3.87 -1.15 -1.44
N LEU A 209 4.94 -1.32 -0.68
CA LEU A 209 4.89 -1.53 0.76
C LEU A 209 5.01 -0.18 1.47
N LEU A 210 3.96 0.24 2.19
CA LEU A 210 3.89 1.55 2.84
C LEU A 210 4.02 1.45 4.37
N GLY A 211 4.48 2.53 4.99
CA GLY A 211 4.44 2.70 6.44
C GLY A 211 5.68 2.22 7.20
N VAL A 212 6.60 1.55 6.53
CA VAL A 212 7.86 1.05 7.11
C VAL A 212 9.05 1.41 6.24
N ASN A 213 10.21 1.68 6.84
CA ASN A 213 11.35 2.22 6.13
C ASN A 213 12.68 1.58 6.54
N ASN A 214 13.61 1.49 5.58
CA ASN A 214 14.96 0.96 5.80
C ASN A 214 15.99 2.05 6.15
N SER A 215 15.63 3.33 6.04
CA SER A 215 16.48 4.47 6.43
C SER A 215 15.63 5.69 6.83
N ARG A 216 16.28 6.72 7.38
CA ARG A 216 15.63 8.01 7.69
C ARG A 216 15.23 8.75 6.43
N GLU A 217 16.11 8.73 5.44
CA GLU A 217 15.89 9.37 4.14
C GLU A 217 14.64 8.78 3.46
N ALA A 218 14.49 7.45 3.46
CA ALA A 218 13.30 6.79 2.92
C ALA A 218 12.01 7.16 3.68
N LYS A 219 12.09 7.39 5.01
CA LYS A 219 10.95 7.84 5.81
C LYS A 219 10.50 9.26 5.47
N ASP A 220 11.43 10.12 5.08
CA ASP A 220 11.21 11.55 4.89
C ASP A 220 10.85 11.90 3.42
N GLU A 221 10.65 10.89 2.57
CA GLU A 221 10.23 11.03 1.17
C GLU A 221 8.80 10.50 0.96
N PRO A 222 7.89 11.24 0.31
CA PRO A 222 6.58 10.71 -0.07
C PRO A 222 6.71 9.55 -1.06
N VAL A 223 5.89 8.52 -0.90
CA VAL A 223 5.83 7.41 -1.86
C VAL A 223 4.82 7.75 -2.95
N TYR A 224 5.27 7.72 -4.21
CA TYR A 224 4.43 7.98 -5.37
C TYR A 224 4.14 6.70 -6.16
N VAL A 225 2.89 6.54 -6.57
CA VAL A 225 2.47 5.54 -7.55
C VAL A 225 1.85 6.29 -8.72
N GLU A 226 2.29 5.96 -9.94
CA GLU A 226 1.71 6.52 -11.15
C GLU A 226 0.90 5.44 -11.87
N THR A 227 -0.38 5.71 -12.10
CA THR A 227 -1.27 4.82 -12.87
C THR A 227 -2.20 5.67 -13.73
N ASN A 228 -2.45 5.23 -14.96
CA ASN A 228 -3.30 5.94 -15.92
C ASN A 228 -2.98 7.44 -16.04
N ASN A 229 -1.70 7.83 -15.98
CA ASN A 229 -1.22 9.24 -16.03
C ASN A 229 -1.67 10.11 -14.83
N ILE A 230 -1.98 9.48 -13.71
CA ILE A 230 -2.28 10.11 -12.43
C ILE A 230 -1.16 9.75 -11.46
N LYS A 231 -0.41 10.75 -11.00
CA LYS A 231 0.63 10.59 -9.97
C LYS A 231 0.00 10.75 -8.59
N ILE A 232 -0.05 9.67 -7.84
CA ILE A 232 -0.71 9.58 -6.54
C ILE A 232 0.36 9.47 -5.45
N ALA A 233 0.38 10.41 -4.49
CA ALA A 233 1.17 10.25 -3.28
C ALA A 233 0.40 9.43 -2.25
N MET A 234 1.08 8.50 -1.59
CA MET A 234 0.48 7.60 -0.60
C MET A 234 1.26 7.67 0.71
N ILE A 235 0.54 7.91 1.81
CA ILE A 235 1.12 8.00 3.15
C ILE A 235 0.41 7.01 4.06
N ASN A 236 1.14 6.07 4.66
CA ASN A 236 0.62 5.18 5.70
C ASN A 236 1.37 5.43 7.00
N TYR A 237 0.63 5.54 8.10
CA TYR A 237 1.18 5.75 9.44
C TYR A 237 0.29 5.09 10.50
N SER A 238 0.87 4.85 11.68
CA SER A 238 0.19 4.26 12.84
C SER A 238 0.26 5.14 14.07
N TYR A 239 -0.68 5.01 14.99
CA TYR A 239 -0.56 5.59 16.33
C TYR A 239 0.66 5.07 17.12
N GLY A 240 1.22 3.91 16.74
CA GLY A 240 2.40 3.33 17.39
C GLY A 240 2.56 1.83 17.17
N SER A 241 3.39 1.20 18.01
CA SER A 241 3.67 -0.24 18.02
C SER A 241 3.60 -0.82 19.44
N ASN A 242 3.15 -2.08 19.56
CA ASN A 242 3.12 -2.83 20.82
C ASN A 242 4.54 -3.15 21.32
N GLN A 243 5.49 -3.34 20.39
CA GLN A 243 6.92 -3.49 20.69
C GLN A 243 7.68 -2.24 20.23
N THR A 244 8.40 -1.59 21.14
CA THR A 244 9.06 -0.30 20.89
C THR A 244 10.58 -0.31 21.00
N ALA A 245 11.18 -1.39 21.52
CA ALA A 245 12.61 -1.41 21.84
C ALA A 245 13.53 -1.06 20.65
N ASP A 246 13.20 -1.57 19.46
CA ASP A 246 13.95 -1.26 18.23
C ASP A 246 13.59 0.12 17.66
N LEU A 247 12.38 0.62 17.89
CA LEU A 247 11.94 1.96 17.48
C LEU A 247 12.63 3.06 18.30
N ASP A 248 12.92 2.81 19.57
CA ASP A 248 13.71 3.74 20.41
C ASP A 248 15.11 3.97 19.82
N ALA A 249 15.71 2.93 19.22
CA ALA A 249 17.02 3.01 18.57
C ALA A 249 16.93 3.51 17.12
N SER A 250 15.88 3.10 16.40
CA SER A 250 15.68 3.33 14.97
C SER A 250 14.22 3.73 14.68
N PRO A 251 13.81 4.97 15.01
CA PRO A 251 12.41 5.39 14.91
C PRO A 251 11.91 5.47 13.46
N TYR A 252 12.82 5.47 12.48
CA TYR A 252 12.46 5.50 11.06
C TYR A 252 11.83 4.19 10.57
N LEU A 253 11.99 3.08 11.30
CA LEU A 253 11.46 1.77 10.91
C LEU A 253 9.94 1.77 10.73
N LEU A 254 9.22 2.63 11.46
CA LEU A 254 7.76 2.76 11.41
C LEU A 254 7.37 4.22 11.27
N ASN A 255 6.47 4.51 10.34
CA ASN A 255 5.78 5.78 10.27
C ASN A 255 4.77 5.88 11.41
N GLN A 256 5.15 6.58 12.48
CA GLN A 256 4.26 6.90 13.59
C GLN A 256 3.61 8.26 13.37
N TYR A 257 2.41 8.43 13.92
CA TYR A 257 1.70 9.71 13.90
C TYR A 257 2.55 10.81 14.54
N ASP A 258 2.86 11.82 13.74
CA ASP A 258 3.62 13.00 14.11
C ASP A 258 3.19 14.11 13.15
N GLU A 259 2.56 15.16 13.68
CA GLU A 259 1.96 16.22 12.84
C GLU A 259 3.01 17.04 12.12
N ASP A 260 4.18 17.27 12.72
CA ASP A 260 5.25 18.04 12.10
C ASP A 260 5.80 17.28 10.88
N TRP A 261 6.10 15.98 11.05
CA TRP A 261 6.51 15.10 9.95
C TRP A 261 5.43 14.96 8.89
N LEU A 262 4.16 14.78 9.27
CA LEU A 262 3.05 14.70 8.30
C LEU A 262 2.90 15.99 7.51
N SER A 263 2.97 17.15 8.17
CA SER A 263 2.91 18.46 7.51
C SER A 263 4.02 18.60 6.46
N ASP A 264 5.26 18.21 6.80
CA ASP A 264 6.40 18.26 5.88
C ASP A 264 6.25 17.29 4.70
N ILE A 265 5.79 16.06 4.93
CA ILE A 265 5.56 15.05 3.88
C ILE A 265 4.41 15.48 2.95
N LEU A 266 3.29 15.95 3.50
CA LEU A 266 2.12 16.34 2.73
C LEU A 266 2.41 17.58 1.89
N LYS A 267 3.19 18.52 2.41
CA LYS A 267 3.67 19.67 1.65
C LYS A 267 4.50 19.23 0.44
N GLN A 268 5.48 18.33 0.63
CA GLN A 268 6.27 17.79 -0.47
C GLN A 268 5.40 17.07 -1.50
N ALA A 269 4.47 16.23 -1.02
CA ALA A 269 3.55 15.50 -1.87
C ALA A 269 2.66 16.44 -2.71
N ARG A 270 2.18 17.56 -2.14
CA ARG A 270 1.36 18.55 -2.85
C ARG A 270 2.11 19.30 -3.96
N GLU A 271 3.44 19.38 -3.89
CA GLU A 271 4.25 20.00 -4.95
C GLU A 271 4.34 19.12 -6.21
N GLU A 272 4.13 17.81 -6.06
CA GLU A 272 4.48 16.83 -7.09
C GLU A 272 3.36 15.88 -7.50
N ALA A 273 2.36 15.64 -6.66
CA ALA A 273 1.28 14.70 -6.90
C ALA A 273 0.04 15.38 -7.46
N ASP A 274 -0.68 14.64 -8.29
CA ASP A 274 -2.02 14.99 -8.75
C ASP A 274 -3.08 14.71 -7.68
N PHE A 275 -2.84 13.73 -6.82
CA PHE A 275 -3.78 13.24 -5.80
C PHE A 275 -3.02 12.66 -4.60
N ILE A 276 -3.52 12.81 -3.37
CA ILE A 276 -2.89 12.30 -2.15
C ILE A 276 -3.87 11.43 -1.37
N ILE A 277 -3.40 10.25 -0.99
CA ILE A 277 -4.14 9.30 -0.16
C ILE A 277 -3.39 9.10 1.17
N ALA A 278 -4.10 9.27 2.28
CA ALA A 278 -3.61 8.92 3.60
C ALA A 278 -4.27 7.63 4.12
N PHE A 279 -3.47 6.78 4.72
CA PHE A 279 -3.87 5.49 5.29
C PHE A 279 -3.50 5.45 6.78
N PRO A 280 -4.30 6.06 7.66
CA PRO A 280 -4.04 6.05 9.09
C PRO A 280 -4.48 4.73 9.74
N PHE A 281 -3.63 4.21 10.63
CA PHE A 281 -3.97 3.12 11.53
C PHE A 281 -4.29 3.72 12.90
N TRP A 282 -5.59 3.89 13.21
CA TRP A 282 -6.09 4.82 14.23
C TRP A 282 -7.43 4.42 14.86
N GLY A 283 -7.87 5.15 15.89
CA GLY A 283 -9.20 4.98 16.49
C GLY A 283 -9.24 4.07 17.71
N GLU A 284 -10.39 3.49 17.99
CA GLU A 284 -10.64 2.65 19.16
C GLU A 284 -11.13 1.26 18.75
N GLN A 285 -10.50 0.22 19.30
CA GLN A 285 -10.78 -1.17 18.94
C GLN A 285 -12.24 -1.54 19.22
N ASN A 286 -12.92 -2.10 18.23
CA ASN A 286 -14.32 -2.53 18.24
C ASN A 286 -15.34 -1.40 18.46
N SER A 287 -14.97 -0.14 18.24
CA SER A 287 -15.93 0.97 18.20
C SER A 287 -16.57 1.07 16.82
N MET A 288 -17.90 1.03 16.74
CA MET A 288 -18.66 1.21 15.49
C MET A 288 -18.86 2.69 15.09
N ASP A 289 -18.38 3.61 15.91
CA ASP A 289 -18.40 5.06 15.68
C ASP A 289 -16.98 5.60 15.83
N TYR A 290 -16.58 6.47 14.91
CA TYR A 290 -15.26 7.10 14.95
C TYR A 290 -15.14 8.07 16.13
N THR A 291 -13.93 8.16 16.66
CA THR A 291 -13.59 8.99 17.82
C THR A 291 -13.38 10.47 17.46
N GLN A 292 -13.44 11.35 18.47
CA GLN A 292 -13.09 12.77 18.29
C GLN A 292 -11.63 12.96 17.84
N GLU A 293 -10.73 12.04 18.22
CA GLU A 293 -9.33 12.12 17.78
C GLU A 293 -9.19 11.74 16.30
N GLN A 294 -9.94 10.74 15.81
CA GLN A 294 -9.99 10.45 14.38
C GLN A 294 -10.56 11.64 13.59
N GLU A 295 -11.63 12.27 14.06
CA GLU A 295 -12.20 13.46 13.43
C GLU A 295 -11.17 14.61 13.37
N ARG A 296 -10.44 14.83 14.46
CA ARG A 296 -9.38 15.86 14.53
C ARG A 296 -8.23 15.57 13.55
N GLN A 297 -7.75 14.32 13.49
CA GLN A 297 -6.70 13.93 12.55
C GLN A 297 -7.18 14.01 11.10
N ALA A 298 -8.42 13.59 10.83
CA ALA A 298 -9.01 13.66 9.50
C ALA A 298 -9.14 15.12 9.02
N GLN A 299 -9.57 16.03 9.89
CA GLN A 299 -9.57 17.47 9.60
C GLN A 299 -8.15 18.00 9.36
N PHE A 300 -7.17 17.64 10.19
CA PHE A 300 -5.78 18.03 9.99
C PHE A 300 -5.24 17.56 8.62
N LEU A 301 -5.53 16.33 8.22
CA LEU A 301 -5.13 15.79 6.92
C LEU A 301 -5.81 16.53 5.77
N ALA A 302 -7.12 16.81 5.88
CA ALA A 302 -7.88 17.59 4.91
C ALA A 302 -7.32 19.02 4.76
N ASP A 303 -7.01 19.70 5.86
CA ASP A 303 -6.45 21.05 5.85
C ASP A 303 -5.02 21.09 5.28
N ASN A 304 -4.28 19.98 5.35
CA ASN A 304 -2.99 19.78 4.66
C ASN A 304 -3.17 19.20 3.24
N GLY A 305 -4.39 19.28 2.73
CA GLY A 305 -4.77 19.06 1.36
C GLY A 305 -5.21 17.66 1.03
N VAL A 306 -5.02 16.62 1.86
CA VAL A 306 -5.28 15.19 1.52
C VAL A 306 -6.64 14.99 0.84
N ASP A 307 -6.69 14.23 -0.26
CA ASP A 307 -7.92 14.07 -1.07
C ASP A 307 -8.78 12.88 -0.59
N LEU A 308 -8.12 11.81 -0.14
CA LEU A 308 -8.75 10.58 0.31
C LEU A 308 -8.07 10.04 1.57
N ILE A 309 -8.88 9.64 2.55
CA ILE A 309 -8.42 9.00 3.78
C ILE A 309 -9.09 7.63 3.90
N ILE A 310 -8.30 6.57 4.11
CA ILE A 310 -8.81 5.21 4.34
C ILE A 310 -8.15 4.65 5.60
N GLY A 311 -8.92 4.60 6.68
CA GLY A 311 -8.48 4.13 7.98
C GLY A 311 -8.63 2.62 8.20
N SER A 312 -7.90 2.14 9.21
CA SER A 312 -7.78 0.74 9.66
C SER A 312 -7.50 0.75 11.18
N TYR A 313 -7.57 -0.41 11.86
CA TYR A 313 -7.37 -0.69 13.31
C TYR A 313 -8.61 -1.02 14.13
N PRO A 314 -9.76 -0.34 14.00
CA PRO A 314 -10.92 -0.64 14.85
C PRO A 314 -11.43 -2.07 14.72
N HIS A 315 -11.02 -2.82 13.69
CA HIS A 315 -11.46 -4.19 13.36
C HIS A 315 -12.97 -4.33 13.11
N VAL A 316 -13.65 -3.19 12.98
CA VAL A 316 -15.05 -3.06 12.60
C VAL A 316 -15.18 -1.89 11.62
N VAL A 317 -16.22 -1.91 10.79
CA VAL A 317 -16.44 -0.87 9.79
C VAL A 317 -17.03 0.37 10.45
N GLU A 318 -16.39 1.52 10.21
CA GLU A 318 -16.89 2.83 10.64
C GLU A 318 -17.46 3.62 9.44
N PRO A 319 -18.31 4.63 9.67
CA PRO A 319 -18.96 5.38 8.59
C PRO A 319 -18.01 6.06 7.60
N VAL A 320 -18.51 6.29 6.38
CA VAL A 320 -17.84 7.09 5.33
C VAL A 320 -18.37 8.51 5.39
N LYS A 321 -17.48 9.51 5.43
CA LYS A 321 -17.82 10.93 5.58
C LYS A 321 -17.05 11.83 4.64
N TRP A 322 -17.65 12.94 4.26
CA TRP A 322 -16.92 14.05 3.66
C TRP A 322 -16.50 15.06 4.72
N ILE A 323 -15.26 15.53 4.61
CA ILE A 323 -14.72 16.63 5.40
C ILE A 323 -14.42 17.79 4.46
N THR A 324 -14.78 19.01 4.88
CA THR A 324 -14.43 20.23 4.16
C THR A 324 -13.20 20.85 4.81
N ALA A 325 -12.13 21.00 4.05
CA ALA A 325 -10.90 21.67 4.46
C ALA A 325 -11.13 23.18 4.61
N GLU A 326 -10.25 23.88 5.33
CA GLU A 326 -10.33 25.33 5.51
C GLU A 326 -10.36 26.13 4.20
N ASN A 327 -9.74 25.62 3.13
CA ASN A 327 -9.71 26.23 1.81
C ASN A 327 -10.97 25.96 0.96
N GLY A 328 -11.89 25.13 1.47
CA GLY A 328 -13.14 24.73 0.80
C GLY A 328 -13.05 23.42 0.02
N ASP A 329 -11.86 22.83 -0.13
CA ASP A 329 -11.70 21.52 -0.76
C ASP A 329 -12.34 20.42 0.10
N ARG A 330 -12.65 19.29 -0.54
CA ARG A 330 -13.32 18.18 0.12
C ARG A 330 -12.44 16.94 0.16
N THR A 331 -12.40 16.29 1.32
CA THR A 331 -11.69 15.04 1.56
C THR A 331 -12.70 13.94 1.88
N LEU A 332 -12.64 12.83 1.16
CA LEU A 332 -13.46 11.65 1.48
C LEU A 332 -12.74 10.80 2.54
N VAL A 333 -13.47 10.39 3.57
CA VAL A 333 -12.92 9.64 4.70
C VAL A 333 -13.69 8.34 4.90
N TYR A 334 -13.02 7.22 4.67
CA TYR A 334 -13.43 5.91 5.18
C TYR A 334 -12.76 5.75 6.55
N TYR A 335 -13.49 5.97 7.65
CA TYR A 335 -12.87 6.00 8.98
C TYR A 335 -12.25 4.65 9.38
N SER A 336 -12.88 3.54 9.03
CA SER A 336 -12.35 2.19 9.17
C SER A 336 -13.04 1.24 8.21
N LEU A 337 -12.26 0.39 7.54
CA LEU A 337 -12.78 -0.73 6.73
C LEU A 337 -12.95 -2.03 7.53
N GLY A 338 -12.70 -2.04 8.83
CA GLY A 338 -12.81 -3.24 9.67
C GLY A 338 -11.89 -4.38 9.22
N ASN A 339 -12.22 -5.64 9.57
CA ASN A 339 -11.37 -6.78 9.19
C ASN A 339 -11.60 -7.23 7.74
N PHE A 340 -10.51 -7.46 7.01
CA PHE A 340 -10.54 -8.27 5.79
C PHE A 340 -10.43 -9.77 6.10
N GLN A 341 -9.49 -10.16 6.98
CA GLN A 341 -9.37 -11.52 7.51
C GLN A 341 -9.00 -11.50 9.00
N SER A 342 -9.85 -12.06 9.84
CA SER A 342 -9.64 -12.20 11.28
C SER A 342 -10.46 -13.36 11.83
N ILE A 343 -10.06 -13.94 12.96
CA ILE A 343 -10.88 -14.93 13.70
C ILE A 343 -11.43 -14.38 15.01
N GLN A 344 -11.45 -13.05 15.17
CA GLN A 344 -12.33 -12.42 16.15
C GLN A 344 -13.78 -12.87 15.91
N ASN A 345 -14.60 -12.93 16.95
CA ASN A 345 -15.78 -13.78 16.94
C ASN A 345 -17.09 -13.04 17.27
N THR A 346 -17.21 -11.80 16.80
CA THR A 346 -18.46 -11.03 16.78
C THR A 346 -18.97 -10.89 15.35
N VAL A 347 -20.24 -10.52 15.18
CA VAL A 347 -20.80 -10.26 13.83
C VAL A 347 -20.10 -9.06 13.20
N GLU A 348 -19.82 -8.04 14.02
CA GLU A 348 -19.15 -6.81 13.66
C GLU A 348 -17.72 -7.06 13.16
N ASN A 349 -16.98 -7.97 13.80
CA ASN A 349 -15.61 -8.30 13.37
C ASN A 349 -15.55 -9.20 12.14
N MET A 350 -16.64 -9.90 11.79
CA MET A 350 -16.71 -10.72 10.59
C MET A 350 -17.13 -9.94 9.35
N LEU A 351 -17.81 -8.80 9.55
CA LEU A 351 -18.21 -7.90 8.48
C LEU A 351 -17.11 -6.86 8.26
N GLY A 352 -16.40 -6.98 7.13
CA GLY A 352 -15.43 -5.99 6.67
C GLY A 352 -16.02 -5.07 5.60
N GLY A 353 -15.33 -3.96 5.34
CA GLY A 353 -15.61 -3.00 4.28
C GLY A 353 -14.67 -3.19 3.09
N GLN A 354 -15.21 -2.88 1.91
CA GLN A 354 -14.47 -2.72 0.66
C GLN A 354 -14.76 -1.31 0.14
N ALA A 355 -13.77 -0.43 0.19
CA ALA A 355 -13.88 0.87 -0.46
C ALA A 355 -13.63 0.70 -1.96
N ASN A 356 -14.55 1.21 -2.78
CA ASN A 356 -14.32 1.39 -4.21
C ASN A 356 -14.27 2.89 -4.50
N VAL A 357 -13.25 3.36 -5.20
CA VAL A 357 -13.07 4.77 -5.54
C VAL A 357 -12.59 4.90 -6.98
N THR A 358 -13.21 5.78 -7.75
CA THR A 358 -12.75 6.17 -9.09
C THR A 358 -12.14 7.57 -9.01
N ILE A 359 -10.83 7.65 -9.18
CA ILE A 359 -10.06 8.89 -9.24
C ILE A 359 -10.01 9.34 -10.69
N SER A 360 -10.50 10.54 -11.00
CA SER A 360 -10.51 11.09 -12.36
C SER A 360 -9.65 12.33 -12.43
N LYS A 361 -8.79 12.40 -13.44
CA LYS A 361 -7.93 13.54 -13.75
C LYS A 361 -8.45 14.20 -15.02
N GLU A 362 -8.97 15.40 -14.82
CA GLU A 362 -9.54 16.29 -15.83
C GLU A 362 -8.61 17.48 -16.08
N GLU A 363 -8.98 18.38 -16.99
CA GLU A 363 -8.16 19.56 -17.33
C GLU A 363 -8.02 20.53 -16.14
N ASP A 364 -9.03 20.60 -15.27
CA ASP A 364 -9.09 21.50 -14.12
C ASP A 364 -8.57 20.89 -12.81
N GLY A 365 -8.26 19.59 -12.79
CA GLY A 365 -7.66 18.92 -11.64
C GLY A 365 -8.02 17.44 -11.52
N THR A 366 -7.59 16.84 -10.41
CA THR A 366 -7.87 15.45 -10.08
C THR A 366 -8.83 15.38 -8.90
N HIS A 367 -9.86 14.53 -9.00
CA HIS A 367 -10.90 14.43 -7.98
C HIS A 367 -11.49 13.01 -7.91
N ILE A 368 -12.27 12.75 -6.87
CA ILE A 368 -13.06 11.52 -6.75
C ILE A 368 -14.35 11.70 -7.56
N SER A 369 -14.51 10.90 -8.61
CA SER A 369 -15.68 10.94 -9.50
C SER A 369 -16.76 9.92 -9.14
N ASP A 370 -16.37 8.82 -8.47
CA ASP A 370 -17.30 7.81 -7.97
C ASP A 370 -16.71 7.15 -6.72
N TYR A 371 -17.57 6.77 -5.78
CA TYR A 371 -17.16 6.07 -4.58
C TYR A 371 -18.30 5.23 -3.99
N SER A 372 -17.96 4.11 -3.38
CA SER A 372 -18.91 3.26 -2.65
C SER A 372 -18.24 2.47 -1.54
N LEU A 373 -19.05 2.06 -0.57
CA LEU A 373 -18.69 1.10 0.45
C LEU A 373 -19.47 -0.20 0.20
N ASP A 374 -18.77 -1.22 -0.28
CA ASP A 374 -19.25 -2.59 -0.28
C ASP A 374 -18.80 -3.31 0.99
N PHE A 375 -19.31 -4.52 1.21
CA PHE A 375 -18.98 -5.32 2.38
C PHE A 375 -18.42 -6.67 2.00
N VAL A 376 -17.53 -7.18 2.84
CA VAL A 376 -16.95 -8.51 2.76
C VAL A 376 -17.18 -9.28 4.05
N VAL A 377 -17.11 -10.59 3.99
CA VAL A 377 -17.32 -11.49 5.13
C VAL A 377 -16.11 -12.40 5.27
N THR A 378 -15.42 -12.31 6.41
CA THR A 378 -14.43 -13.33 6.76
C THR A 378 -15.17 -14.66 6.96
N HIS A 379 -14.69 -15.72 6.31
CA HIS A 379 -15.30 -17.03 6.36
C HIS A 379 -14.27 -18.08 6.76
N TYR A 380 -14.57 -18.82 7.82
CA TYR A 380 -13.79 -20.00 8.19
C TYR A 380 -14.65 -21.22 8.50
N GLU A 381 -14.10 -22.39 8.19
CA GLU A 381 -14.73 -23.69 8.44
C GLU A 381 -13.75 -24.60 9.18
N GLN A 382 -14.26 -25.34 10.15
CA GLN A 382 -13.54 -26.43 10.80
C GLN A 382 -13.95 -27.75 10.10
N ARG A 383 -13.00 -28.49 9.52
CA ARG A 383 -13.24 -29.90 9.18
C ARG A 383 -12.94 -30.75 10.41
N GLU A 384 -13.66 -31.87 10.54
CA GLU A 384 -13.51 -32.73 11.71
C GLU A 384 -12.05 -33.14 11.93
N SER A 385 -11.60 -33.05 13.19
CA SER A 385 -10.30 -33.51 13.76
C SER A 385 -9.07 -32.59 13.69
N SER A 386 -9.22 -31.32 13.29
CA SER A 386 -8.15 -30.32 13.36
C SER A 386 -8.25 -29.42 14.61
N GLU A 387 -7.10 -29.12 15.25
CA GLU A 387 -7.00 -28.05 16.27
C GLU A 387 -7.16 -26.63 15.68
N TYR A 388 -7.15 -26.51 14.35
CA TYR A 388 -7.16 -25.25 13.60
C TYR A 388 -8.23 -25.27 12.48
N TYR A 389 -8.51 -24.13 11.85
CA TYR A 389 -9.44 -24.06 10.71
C TYR A 389 -8.79 -24.57 9.43
N ASP A 390 -9.52 -25.33 8.61
CA ASP A 390 -9.03 -25.88 7.34
C ASP A 390 -9.25 -24.92 6.16
N ILE A 391 -10.15 -23.96 6.36
CA ILE A 391 -10.50 -22.94 5.39
C ILE A 391 -10.56 -21.63 6.16
N VAL A 392 -9.77 -20.65 5.73
CA VAL A 392 -9.95 -19.23 6.05
C VAL A 392 -9.90 -18.49 4.72
N THR A 393 -10.95 -17.75 4.42
CA THR A 393 -11.11 -17.00 3.16
C THR A 393 -12.05 -15.82 3.38
N THR A 394 -12.21 -14.99 2.38
CA THR A 394 -13.13 -13.84 2.44
C THR A 394 -14.02 -13.85 1.21
N TYR A 395 -15.30 -13.53 1.40
CA TYR A 395 -16.29 -13.40 0.32
C TYR A 395 -16.83 -11.98 0.28
N PRO A 396 -17.17 -11.46 -0.92
CA PRO A 396 -18.10 -10.34 -1.00
C PRO A 396 -19.41 -10.70 -0.29
N LEU A 397 -19.97 -9.79 0.52
CA LEU A 397 -21.26 -10.01 1.19
C LEU A 397 -22.37 -10.27 0.16
N ALA A 398 -22.28 -9.64 -1.02
CA ALA A 398 -23.21 -9.85 -2.12
C ALA A 398 -23.27 -11.31 -2.61
N ASP A 399 -22.17 -12.05 -2.48
CA ASP A 399 -22.05 -13.45 -2.86
C ASP A 399 -22.21 -14.41 -1.67
N TYR A 400 -22.37 -13.87 -0.45
CA TYR A 400 -22.45 -14.65 0.78
C TYR A 400 -23.87 -15.18 1.00
N THR A 401 -24.02 -16.50 1.02
CA THR A 401 -25.33 -17.18 1.09
C THR A 401 -25.67 -17.66 2.49
N SER A 402 -26.94 -17.98 2.75
CA SER A 402 -27.34 -18.61 4.01
C SER A 402 -26.67 -19.98 4.22
N ASP A 403 -26.36 -20.71 3.15
CA ASP A 403 -25.63 -21.98 3.22
C ASP A 403 -24.16 -21.76 3.59
N LEU A 404 -23.52 -20.68 3.10
CA LEU A 404 -22.20 -20.27 3.57
C LEU A 404 -22.25 -19.88 5.05
N ALA A 405 -23.20 -19.03 5.44
CA ALA A 405 -23.37 -18.62 6.84
C ALA A 405 -23.57 -19.83 7.77
N ALA A 406 -24.40 -20.81 7.39
CA ALA A 406 -24.67 -22.01 8.19
C ALA A 406 -23.44 -22.92 8.38
N ARG A 407 -22.48 -22.90 7.44
CA ARG A 407 -21.21 -23.65 7.54
C ARG A 407 -20.12 -22.89 8.28
N HIS A 408 -20.31 -21.59 8.52
CA HIS A 408 -19.34 -20.76 9.20
C HIS A 408 -19.03 -21.30 10.61
N GLY A 409 -17.77 -21.23 11.02
CA GLY A 409 -17.32 -21.76 12.31
C GLY A 409 -18.04 -21.18 13.51
N MET A 410 -18.48 -19.90 13.45
CA MET A 410 -19.31 -19.30 14.51
C MET A 410 -20.69 -19.96 14.63
N SER A 411 -21.38 -20.19 13.51
CA SER A 411 -22.69 -20.86 13.51
C SER A 411 -22.57 -22.31 13.97
N VAL A 412 -21.54 -23.02 13.49
CA VAL A 412 -21.27 -24.41 13.90
C VAL A 412 -20.94 -24.50 15.40
N SER A 413 -20.30 -23.47 15.96
CA SER A 413 -20.02 -23.37 17.40
C SER A 413 -21.23 -22.94 18.24
N GLY A 414 -22.40 -22.76 17.63
CA GLY A 414 -23.65 -22.41 18.33
C GLY A 414 -23.87 -20.92 18.56
N ASN A 415 -23.14 -20.02 17.87
CA ASN A 415 -23.46 -18.59 17.89
C ASN A 415 -24.70 -18.33 17.02
N GLU A 416 -25.86 -18.15 17.66
CA GLU A 416 -27.14 -17.88 16.99
C GLU A 416 -27.23 -16.46 16.39
N GLU A 417 -26.40 -15.52 16.86
CA GLU A 417 -26.39 -14.14 16.37
C GLU A 417 -25.72 -14.04 14.98
N PHE A 418 -24.80 -14.96 14.67
CA PHE A 418 -24.14 -15.00 13.36
C PHE A 418 -25.01 -15.72 12.32
N ASN A 419 -25.57 -14.94 11.40
CA ASN A 419 -26.28 -15.41 10.23
C ASN A 419 -26.29 -14.33 9.13
N LEU A 420 -26.70 -14.69 7.91
CA LEU A 420 -26.72 -13.76 6.77
C LEU A 420 -27.60 -12.51 7.04
N ALA A 421 -28.74 -12.68 7.71
CA ALA A 421 -29.64 -11.56 7.99
C ALA A 421 -29.02 -10.55 8.98
N SER A 422 -28.26 -11.02 9.98
CA SER A 422 -27.52 -10.15 10.90
C SER A 422 -26.43 -9.36 10.17
N LEU A 423 -25.68 -10.00 9.27
CA LEU A 423 -24.66 -9.33 8.44
C LEU A 423 -25.29 -8.25 7.54
N GLN A 424 -26.41 -8.58 6.87
CA GLN A 424 -27.14 -7.64 6.01
C GLN A 424 -27.75 -6.48 6.82
N GLY A 425 -28.30 -6.77 8.00
CA GLY A 425 -28.83 -5.77 8.92
C GLY A 425 -27.76 -4.79 9.39
N LEU A 426 -26.59 -5.31 9.77
CA LEU A 426 -25.45 -4.50 10.20
C LEU A 426 -24.91 -3.64 9.04
N SER A 427 -24.73 -4.22 7.85
CA SER A 427 -24.28 -3.46 6.67
C SER A 427 -25.23 -2.30 6.35
N SER A 428 -26.55 -2.52 6.43
CA SER A 428 -27.56 -1.49 6.23
C SER A 428 -27.51 -0.40 7.31
N GLN A 429 -27.26 -0.77 8.57
CA GLN A 429 -27.08 0.17 9.66
C GLN A 429 -25.86 1.07 9.44
N ILE A 430 -24.73 0.51 9.00
CA ILE A 430 -23.51 1.26 8.70
C ILE A 430 -23.77 2.23 7.54
N LEU A 431 -24.33 1.75 6.43
CA LEU A 431 -24.65 2.57 5.26
C LEU A 431 -25.57 3.74 5.62
N SER A 432 -26.53 3.56 6.55
CA SER A 432 -27.41 4.65 6.99
C SER A 432 -26.70 5.81 7.71
N LYS A 433 -25.45 5.60 8.14
CA LYS A 433 -24.59 6.62 8.75
C LYS A 433 -23.61 7.24 7.76
N CYS A 434 -23.49 6.74 6.52
CA CYS A 434 -22.50 7.18 5.55
C CYS A 434 -23.03 8.28 4.62
N ASP A 435 -22.13 9.13 4.14
CA ASP A 435 -22.43 10.19 3.15
C ASP A 435 -22.23 9.64 1.72
N LEU A 436 -23.02 8.64 1.31
CA LEU A 436 -22.83 7.93 0.01
C LEU A 436 -23.72 8.44 -1.13
N ASP A 437 -24.74 9.25 -0.85
CA ASP A 437 -25.67 9.74 -1.88
C ASP A 437 -25.21 11.06 -2.54
N GLU A 438 -24.16 11.70 -2.02
CA GLU A 438 -23.67 12.98 -2.56
C GLU A 438 -22.99 12.87 -3.92
N SER A 439 -22.48 11.69 -4.30
CA SER A 439 -21.95 11.45 -5.66
C SER A 439 -23.01 11.67 -6.74
N LYS A 440 -24.29 11.46 -6.42
CA LYS A 440 -25.41 11.65 -7.36
C LYS A 440 -25.85 13.10 -7.51
N GLU A 441 -25.62 13.95 -6.49
CA GLU A 441 -26.02 15.36 -6.53
C GLU A 441 -25.01 16.22 -7.32
N GLN A 442 -23.72 15.87 -7.30
CA GLN A 442 -22.71 16.60 -8.07
C GLN A 442 -22.89 16.43 -9.58
N ASP A 443 -23.29 15.25 -10.07
CA ASP A 443 -23.59 15.01 -11.48
C ASP A 443 -24.85 15.78 -11.94
N ALA A 444 -25.91 15.81 -11.11
CA ALA A 444 -27.14 16.55 -11.43
C ALA A 444 -26.93 18.08 -11.51
N SER A 445 -26.02 18.63 -10.70
CA SER A 445 -25.72 20.08 -10.71
C SER A 445 -24.91 20.53 -11.93
N LYS A 446 -24.12 19.64 -12.55
CA LYS A 446 -23.42 19.92 -13.81
C LYS A 446 -24.37 19.90 -15.00
N ASP A 447 -25.39 19.04 -15.00
CA ASP A 447 -26.40 19.00 -16.06
C ASP A 447 -27.30 20.25 -16.05
N GLU A 448 -27.71 20.77 -14.88
CA GLU A 448 -28.53 21.99 -14.80
C GLU A 448 -27.80 23.27 -15.27
N LEU A 449 -26.46 23.31 -15.18
CA LEU A 449 -25.67 24.45 -15.67
C LEU A 449 -25.48 24.48 -17.19
N THR A 450 -25.78 23.37 -17.89
CA THR A 450 -25.71 23.32 -19.37
C THR A 450 -26.99 23.76 -20.07
N ASP A 451 -28.14 23.76 -19.38
CA ASP A 451 -29.45 24.03 -19.98
C ASP A 451 -29.84 25.53 -19.98
N GLU A 452 -29.19 26.37 -19.17
CA GLU A 452 -29.48 27.83 -19.12
C GLU A 452 -28.77 28.69 -20.20
N SER A 453 -28.02 28.09 -21.12
CA SER A 453 -27.26 28.85 -22.15
C SER A 453 -27.89 28.88 -23.56
N THR A 454 -29.10 28.35 -23.76
CA THR A 454 -29.77 28.35 -25.08
C THR A 454 -31.17 28.94 -25.08
N ASP A 455 -31.34 30.17 -24.59
CA ASP A 455 -32.53 30.96 -24.94
C ASP A 455 -32.17 32.44 -25.10
N GLY A 456 -31.72 32.80 -26.31
CA GLY A 456 -31.40 34.18 -26.63
C GLY A 456 -30.90 34.40 -28.04
N GLU A 457 -31.68 34.02 -29.06
CA GLU A 457 -31.70 34.71 -30.37
C GLU A 457 -32.84 34.18 -31.27
N ASN A 458 -33.93 34.95 -31.36
CA ASN A 458 -34.72 35.18 -32.59
C ASN A 458 -35.69 36.35 -32.42
#